data_AF-A0A956GMC0-F1
#
_entry.id   AF-A0A956GMC0-F1
#
_cell.length_a   1.000
_cell.length_b   1.000
_cell.length_c   1.000
_cell.angle_alpha   90.00
_cell.angle_beta   90.00
_cell.angle_gamma   90.00
#
_symmetry.space_group_name_H-M   'P 1'
#
loop_
_entity.id
_entity.type
_entity.pdbx_description
1 polymer ?
#
loop_
_entity_poly.entity_id
_entity_poly.type
_entity_poly.pdbx_seq_one_letter_code
_entity_poly.pdbx_strand_id
1 'polypeptide(L)'
;MQVRKVRCPSCGAPKVTPSESAYVYCDYCGQYMDWDLQAAKYSAGVAAGPHYRALLVRLQPELTAARLAGDRARLAAGHRQIFDQYMKDCVSSYSPRIKDPAYREAILTRTVHATVVSELDPRCRATQAALDAAIAGLEYDVVGEDRYDASWNKIASAEPRPRPHTFWRMYEAYTANALAVAAALDADPQVGPDPDDTPPALAAKVRDSGIVQAWIKLLDPATADELLERTHLRDEYVEVPDPTFHDAACARCGAAIHAPEGARRHLCTGCGHLTPLGTRAFCGYCGAPVHFGLGARTAACTHCQAEMQAMTL
;
A
#
# COMPACT_ATOMS: atom_id res chain seq x y z
N MET A 1 -4.24 3.39 -22.75
CA MET A 1 -4.56 3.13 -21.33
C MET A 1 -3.43 3.72 -20.50
N GLN A 2 -3.69 4.74 -19.67
CA GLN A 2 -2.65 5.28 -18.79
C GLN A 2 -2.46 4.31 -17.62
N VAL A 3 -1.23 3.81 -17.45
CA VAL A 3 -0.84 2.97 -16.31
C VAL A 3 -0.07 3.87 -15.35
N ARG A 4 -0.42 3.82 -14.07
CA ARG A 4 0.31 4.57 -13.03
C ARG A 4 1.70 3.94 -12.88
N LYS A 5 2.73 4.66 -13.33
CA LYS A 5 4.14 4.39 -13.07
C LYS A 5 4.56 5.08 -11.78
N VAL A 6 4.48 4.33 -10.69
CA VAL A 6 5.05 4.80 -9.43
C VAL A 6 6.57 4.72 -9.51
N ARG A 7 7.27 5.80 -9.13
CA ARG A 7 8.72 5.82 -8.95
C ARG A 7 9.10 5.69 -7.49
N CYS A 8 10.16 4.93 -7.24
CA CYS A 8 10.72 4.78 -5.92
C CYS A 8 11.36 6.11 -5.47
N PRO A 9 11.00 6.66 -4.31
CA PRO A 9 11.61 7.90 -3.81
C PRO A 9 13.09 7.72 -3.42
N SER A 10 13.53 6.48 -3.16
CA SER A 10 14.92 6.19 -2.77
C SER A 10 15.87 6.05 -3.97
N CYS A 11 15.47 5.38 -5.04
CA CYS A 11 16.35 5.09 -6.18
C CYS A 11 15.87 5.63 -7.54
N GLY A 12 14.69 6.26 -7.60
CA GLY A 12 14.09 6.80 -8.83
C GLY A 12 13.56 5.76 -9.83
N ALA A 13 13.84 4.48 -9.60
CA ALA A 13 13.41 3.39 -10.47
C ALA A 13 11.88 3.22 -10.43
N PRO A 14 11.26 2.90 -11.58
CA PRO A 14 9.83 2.62 -11.61
C PRO A 14 9.50 1.26 -10.99
N LYS A 15 8.27 1.11 -10.49
CA LYS A 15 7.66 -0.21 -10.30
C LYS A 15 7.41 -0.82 -11.67
N VAL A 16 7.79 -2.07 -11.87
CA VAL A 16 7.70 -2.76 -13.17
C VAL A 16 7.02 -4.13 -13.10
N THR A 17 6.89 -4.72 -11.92
CA THR A 17 6.00 -5.88 -11.73
C THR A 17 4.64 -5.45 -11.15
N PRO A 18 3.57 -6.24 -11.32
CA PRO A 18 2.31 -6.02 -10.61
C PRO A 18 2.50 -6.06 -9.09
N SER A 19 1.65 -5.35 -8.35
CA SER A 19 1.61 -5.43 -6.89
C SER A 19 0.76 -6.61 -6.46
N GLU A 20 1.33 -7.56 -5.71
CA GLU A 20 0.59 -8.69 -5.12
C GLU A 20 -0.10 -8.34 -3.80
N SER A 21 0.20 -7.17 -3.25
CA SER A 21 -0.39 -6.65 -2.02
C SER A 21 -0.59 -5.15 -2.15
N ALA A 22 -1.37 -4.60 -1.22
CA ALA A 22 -1.60 -3.18 -1.11
C ALA A 22 -0.32 -2.40 -0.81
N TYR A 23 0.72 -3.01 -0.23
CA TYR A 23 1.99 -2.32 0.00
C TYR A 23 2.90 -2.50 -1.21
N VAL A 24 3.20 -1.39 -1.87
CA VAL A 24 4.02 -1.39 -3.08
C VAL A 24 5.47 -1.15 -2.68
N TYR A 25 6.31 -2.14 -2.99
CA TYR A 25 7.75 -2.07 -2.79
C TYR A 25 8.47 -1.92 -4.13
N CYS A 26 9.61 -1.23 -4.12
CA CYS A 26 10.43 -1.06 -5.30
C CYS A 26 11.04 -2.39 -5.76
N ASP A 27 10.87 -2.73 -7.03
CA ASP A 27 11.42 -3.97 -7.60
C ASP A 27 12.96 -4.00 -7.65
N TYR A 28 13.62 -2.84 -7.47
CA TYR A 28 15.07 -2.70 -7.59
C TYR A 28 15.78 -2.59 -6.23
N CYS A 29 15.27 -1.78 -5.31
CA CYS A 29 15.90 -1.58 -3.98
C CYS A 29 15.07 -2.14 -2.82
N GLY A 30 13.83 -2.59 -3.08
CA GLY A 30 12.95 -3.15 -2.06
C GLY A 30 12.43 -2.15 -1.03
N GLN A 31 12.55 -0.85 -1.29
CA GLN A 31 12.02 0.19 -0.42
C GLN A 31 10.49 0.27 -0.57
N TYR A 32 9.77 0.42 0.55
CA TYR A 32 8.35 0.77 0.52
C TYR A 32 8.15 2.11 -0.19
N MET A 33 7.24 2.20 -1.15
CA MET A 33 7.16 3.37 -2.03
C MET A 33 5.75 3.82 -2.39
N ASP A 34 4.72 3.00 -2.14
CA ASP A 34 3.33 3.36 -2.42
C ASP A 34 2.32 2.40 -1.79
N TRP A 35 1.05 2.68 -2.02
CA TRP A 35 -0.04 1.79 -1.69
C TRP A 35 -0.97 1.56 -2.89
N ASP A 36 -1.39 0.31 -3.12
CA ASP A 36 -2.22 -0.11 -4.25
C ASP A 36 -3.63 -0.47 -3.76
N LEU A 37 -4.61 0.38 -4.08
CA LEU A 37 -5.99 0.20 -3.69
C LEU A 37 -6.63 -1.01 -4.35
N GLN A 38 -6.24 -1.36 -5.57
CA GLN A 38 -6.81 -2.53 -6.25
C GLN A 38 -6.29 -3.80 -5.59
N ALA A 39 -4.99 -3.87 -5.29
CA ALA A 39 -4.42 -4.98 -4.52
C ALA A 39 -5.03 -5.14 -3.12
N ALA A 40 -5.34 -4.03 -2.44
CA ALA A 40 -6.11 -4.05 -1.19
C ALA A 40 -7.53 -4.61 -1.41
N LYS A 41 -8.22 -4.13 -2.45
CA LYS A 41 -9.56 -4.57 -2.82
C LYS A 41 -9.62 -6.03 -3.26
N TYR A 42 -8.57 -6.65 -3.79
CA TYR A 42 -8.61 -8.07 -4.15
C TYR A 42 -8.85 -8.99 -2.94
N SER A 43 -8.33 -8.64 -1.75
CA SER A 43 -8.69 -9.35 -0.51
C SER A 43 -9.91 -8.75 0.20
N ALA A 44 -10.17 -7.45 0.06
CA ALA A 44 -11.35 -6.81 0.65
C ALA A 44 -12.64 -6.98 -0.19
N GLY A 45 -12.54 -7.52 -1.41
CA GLY A 45 -13.56 -7.58 -2.45
C GLY A 45 -14.64 -8.63 -2.26
N VAL A 46 -14.57 -9.38 -1.17
CA VAL A 46 -15.69 -10.18 -0.62
C VAL A 46 -15.99 -9.72 0.81
N ALA A 47 -15.71 -8.46 1.12
CA ALA A 47 -15.59 -7.90 2.46
C ALA A 47 -14.59 -8.64 3.34
N ALA A 48 -14.10 -7.95 4.36
CA ALA A 48 -13.49 -8.65 5.48
C ALA A 48 -14.44 -9.78 5.92
N GLY A 49 -13.89 -10.99 6.06
CA GLY A 49 -14.67 -12.23 6.13
C GLY A 49 -15.75 -12.25 7.22
N PRO A 50 -16.61 -13.27 7.25
CA PRO A 50 -17.69 -13.36 8.25
C PRO A 50 -17.18 -13.26 9.69
N HIS A 51 -15.95 -13.70 9.96
CA HIS A 51 -15.31 -13.58 11.27
C HIS A 51 -15.05 -12.13 11.68
N TYR A 52 -14.40 -11.34 10.83
CA TYR A 52 -14.20 -9.91 11.08
C TYR A 52 -15.54 -9.17 11.29
N ARG A 53 -16.54 -9.41 10.43
CA ARG A 53 -17.86 -8.76 10.54
C ARG A 53 -18.56 -9.12 11.86
N ALA A 54 -18.51 -10.39 12.26
CA ALA A 54 -19.06 -10.83 13.53
C ALA A 54 -18.34 -10.18 14.73
N LEU A 55 -17.01 -10.01 14.66
CA LEU A 55 -16.24 -9.31 15.69
C LEU A 55 -16.65 -7.84 15.81
N LEU A 56 -16.80 -7.12 14.69
CA LEU A 56 -17.25 -5.72 14.72
C LEU A 56 -18.59 -5.59 15.44
N VAL A 57 -19.60 -6.37 15.04
CA VAL A 57 -20.94 -6.34 15.66
C VAL A 57 -20.87 -6.68 17.15
N ARG A 58 -20.11 -7.72 17.51
CA ARG A 58 -19.99 -8.18 18.90
C ARG A 58 -19.31 -7.15 19.80
N LEU A 59 -18.23 -6.53 19.33
CA LEU A 59 -17.40 -5.62 20.14
C LEU A 59 -17.92 -4.18 20.15
N GLN A 60 -18.82 -3.80 19.23
CA GLN A 60 -19.35 -2.45 19.11
C GLN A 60 -19.88 -1.84 20.43
N PRO A 61 -20.69 -2.55 21.25
CA PRO A 61 -21.18 -2.00 22.51
C PRO A 61 -20.06 -1.70 23.50
N GLU A 62 -19.08 -2.60 23.60
CA GLU A 62 -17.93 -2.45 24.50
C GLU A 62 -17.02 -1.30 24.06
N LEU A 63 -16.70 -1.22 22.76
CA LEU A 63 -15.89 -0.11 22.22
C LEU A 63 -16.59 1.23 22.45
N THR A 64 -17.91 1.29 22.27
CA THR A 64 -18.68 2.50 22.53
C THR A 64 -18.61 2.91 24.00
N ALA A 65 -18.80 1.96 24.93
CA ALA A 65 -18.70 2.22 26.36
C ALA A 65 -17.28 2.66 26.77
N ALA A 66 -16.25 1.99 26.27
CA ALA A 66 -14.86 2.32 26.56
C ALA A 66 -14.47 3.72 26.03
N ARG A 67 -14.91 4.08 24.82
CA ARG A 67 -14.73 5.42 24.25
C ARG A 67 -15.41 6.51 25.06
N LEU A 68 -16.65 6.29 25.49
CA LEU A 68 -17.37 7.25 26.35
C LEU A 68 -16.69 7.42 27.72
N ALA A 69 -16.11 6.34 28.25
CA ALA A 69 -15.37 6.36 29.52
C ALA A 69 -13.92 6.88 29.40
N GLY A 70 -13.41 7.10 28.17
CA GLY A 70 -11.99 7.42 27.96
C GLY A 70 -11.03 6.26 28.29
N ASP A 71 -11.53 5.03 28.34
CA ASP A 71 -10.74 3.84 28.71
C ASP A 71 -9.88 3.35 27.54
N ARG A 72 -8.65 3.89 27.48
CA ARG A 72 -7.64 3.54 26.47
C ARG A 72 -7.35 2.04 26.42
N ALA A 73 -7.25 1.39 27.57
CA ALA A 73 -6.85 -0.01 27.64
C ALA A 73 -7.92 -0.94 27.06
N ARG A 74 -9.20 -0.70 27.41
CA ARG A 74 -10.31 -1.47 26.86
C ARG A 74 -10.53 -1.21 25.38
N LEU A 75 -10.38 0.04 24.93
CA LEU A 75 -10.42 0.35 23.51
C LEU A 75 -9.31 -0.37 22.74
N ALA A 76 -8.07 -0.31 23.24
CA ALA A 76 -6.94 -0.98 22.61
C ALA A 76 -7.17 -2.50 22.51
N ALA A 77 -7.67 -3.13 23.58
CA ALA A 77 -7.94 -4.57 23.60
C ALA A 77 -9.02 -4.99 22.58
N GLY A 78 -10.08 -4.19 22.42
CA GLY A 78 -11.12 -4.43 21.43
C GLY A 78 -10.63 -4.25 20.00
N HIS A 79 -9.96 -3.13 19.71
CA HIS A 79 -9.40 -2.84 18.39
C HIS A 79 -8.33 -3.87 17.98
N ARG A 80 -7.54 -4.35 18.92
CA ARG A 80 -6.55 -5.40 18.66
C ARG A 80 -7.19 -6.68 18.14
N GLN A 81 -8.32 -7.11 18.71
CA GLN A 81 -9.04 -8.29 18.22
C GLN A 81 -9.54 -8.08 16.78
N ILE A 82 -10.07 -6.89 16.49
CA ILE A 82 -10.60 -6.54 15.16
C ILE A 82 -9.49 -6.54 14.12
N PHE A 83 -8.39 -5.81 14.37
CA PHE A 83 -7.29 -5.72 13.42
C PHE A 83 -6.50 -7.02 13.28
N ASP A 84 -6.33 -7.78 14.36
CA ASP A 84 -5.70 -9.10 14.30
C ASP A 84 -6.48 -10.05 13.36
N GLN A 85 -7.82 -10.05 13.46
CA GLN A 85 -8.67 -10.81 12.56
C GLN A 85 -8.64 -10.26 11.14
N TYR A 86 -8.70 -8.94 10.96
CA TYR A 86 -8.64 -8.31 9.64
C TYR A 86 -7.33 -8.65 8.91
N MET A 87 -6.18 -8.67 9.59
CA MET A 87 -4.90 -9.09 9.00
C MET A 87 -4.89 -10.57 8.56
N LYS A 88 -5.68 -11.43 9.21
CA LYS A 88 -5.83 -12.85 8.83
C LYS A 88 -6.75 -13.01 7.63
N ASP A 89 -7.86 -12.26 7.62
CA ASP A 89 -8.89 -12.36 6.57
C ASP A 89 -8.49 -11.61 5.29
N CYS A 90 -7.71 -10.53 5.42
CA CYS A 90 -7.37 -9.61 4.33
C CYS A 90 -5.84 -9.46 4.16
N VAL A 91 -5.14 -10.58 3.98
CA VAL A 91 -3.66 -10.61 3.91
C VAL A 91 -3.11 -9.68 2.81
N SER A 92 -3.77 -9.57 1.66
CA SER A 92 -3.29 -8.68 0.58
C SER A 92 -3.48 -7.19 0.88
N SER A 93 -4.28 -6.81 1.88
CA SER A 93 -4.37 -5.41 2.34
C SER A 93 -3.12 -4.95 3.10
N TYR A 94 -2.22 -5.86 3.44
CA TYR A 94 -1.01 -5.60 4.23
C TYR A 94 0.26 -5.98 3.48
N SER A 95 1.39 -5.47 3.98
CA SER A 95 2.72 -5.87 3.49
C SER A 95 2.91 -7.38 3.60
N PRO A 96 3.51 -8.07 2.61
CA PRO A 96 3.89 -9.47 2.73
C PRO A 96 4.73 -9.78 3.97
N ARG A 97 5.41 -8.76 4.53
CA ARG A 97 6.14 -8.81 5.79
C ARG A 97 5.29 -9.23 6.99
N ILE A 98 3.95 -9.14 6.96
CA ILE A 98 3.08 -9.61 8.06
C ILE A 98 3.17 -11.13 8.31
N LYS A 99 3.82 -11.88 7.44
CA LYS A 99 4.16 -13.29 7.67
C LYS A 99 5.28 -13.47 8.69
N ASP A 100 6.06 -12.42 8.94
CA ASP A 100 6.99 -12.36 10.06
C ASP A 100 6.22 -11.96 11.34
N PRO A 101 6.19 -12.81 12.39
CA PRO A 101 5.44 -12.53 13.60
C PRO A 101 5.83 -11.22 14.29
N ALA A 102 7.12 -10.86 14.27
CA ALA A 102 7.60 -9.64 14.93
C ALA A 102 7.13 -8.38 14.19
N TYR A 103 7.20 -8.39 12.86
CA TYR A 103 6.71 -7.28 12.03
C TYR A 103 5.17 -7.15 12.14
N ARG A 104 4.45 -8.28 12.11
CA ARG A 104 2.99 -8.29 12.28
C ARG A 104 2.57 -7.67 13.61
N GLU A 105 3.26 -8.04 14.69
CA GLU A 105 2.99 -7.50 16.02
C GLU A 105 3.25 -5.99 16.09
N ALA A 106 4.34 -5.51 15.47
CA ALA A 106 4.66 -4.09 15.41
C ALA A 106 3.60 -3.30 14.64
N ILE A 107 3.18 -3.78 13.46
CA ILE A 107 2.09 -3.14 12.68
C ILE A 107 0.80 -3.16 13.49
N LEU A 108 0.40 -4.30 14.06
CA LEU A 108 -0.84 -4.43 14.84
C LEU A 108 -0.86 -3.46 16.02
N THR A 109 0.22 -3.39 16.78
CA THR A 109 0.35 -2.48 17.92
C THR A 109 0.25 -1.02 17.47
N ARG A 110 0.96 -0.64 16.40
CA ARG A 110 0.92 0.74 15.88
C ARG A 110 -0.45 1.11 15.33
N THR A 111 -1.13 0.21 14.60
CA THR A 111 -2.48 0.43 14.08
C THR A 111 -3.49 0.61 15.21
N VAL A 112 -3.48 -0.28 16.21
CA VAL A 112 -4.35 -0.18 17.39
C VAL A 112 -4.12 1.13 18.13
N HIS A 113 -2.85 1.48 18.34
CA HIS A 113 -2.48 2.73 19.00
C HIS A 113 -3.04 3.94 18.24
N ALA A 114 -2.84 4.00 16.92
CA ALA A 114 -3.35 5.06 16.06
C ALA A 114 -4.88 5.23 16.16
N THR A 115 -5.62 4.12 16.17
CA THR A 115 -7.08 4.15 16.32
C THR A 115 -7.52 4.63 17.70
N VAL A 116 -6.85 4.20 18.78
CA VAL A 116 -7.20 4.64 20.13
C VAL A 116 -6.92 6.14 20.32
N VAL A 117 -5.79 6.62 19.80
CA VAL A 117 -5.47 8.05 19.82
C VAL A 117 -6.50 8.86 19.05
N SER A 118 -6.84 8.46 17.83
CA SER A 118 -7.80 9.22 17.01
C SER A 118 -9.22 9.23 17.58
N GLU A 119 -9.66 8.14 18.22
CA GLU A 119 -10.99 8.08 18.83
C GLU A 119 -11.11 8.92 20.11
N LEU A 120 -10.02 9.10 20.85
CA LEU A 120 -10.02 9.82 22.13
C LEU A 120 -9.58 11.28 22.00
N ASP A 121 -8.80 11.62 20.99
CA ASP A 121 -8.38 12.99 20.71
C ASP A 121 -9.56 13.84 20.21
N PRO A 122 -9.90 14.97 20.87
CA PRO A 122 -11.04 15.79 20.47
C PRO A 122 -10.92 16.39 19.07
N ARG A 123 -9.71 16.72 18.61
CA ARG A 123 -9.50 17.31 17.28
C ARG A 123 -9.72 16.25 16.21
N CYS A 124 -9.17 15.05 16.39
CA CYS A 124 -9.38 13.91 15.51
C CYS A 124 -10.87 13.57 15.38
N ARG A 125 -11.61 13.53 16.50
CA ARG A 125 -13.07 13.31 16.46
C ARG A 125 -13.81 14.39 15.68
N ALA A 126 -13.45 15.67 15.87
CA ALA A 126 -14.09 16.77 15.17
C ALA A 126 -13.83 16.70 13.66
N THR A 127 -12.60 16.39 13.25
CA THR A 127 -12.27 16.22 11.82
C THR A 127 -12.88 14.97 11.22
N GLN A 128 -12.98 13.87 11.97
CA GLN A 128 -13.69 12.67 11.52
C GLN A 128 -15.18 12.94 11.30
N ALA A 129 -15.85 13.64 12.23
CA ALA A 129 -17.25 14.01 12.07
C ALA A 129 -17.48 14.94 10.86
N ALA A 130 -16.55 15.86 10.59
CA ALA A 130 -16.59 16.71 9.40
C ALA A 130 -16.41 15.90 8.11
N LEU A 131 -15.50 14.91 8.10
CA LEU A 131 -15.32 13.98 6.99
C LEU A 131 -16.59 13.15 6.76
N ASP A 132 -17.17 12.56 7.80
CA ASP A 132 -18.40 11.76 7.70
C ASP A 132 -19.55 12.60 7.12
N ALA A 133 -19.71 13.85 7.57
CA ALA A 133 -20.69 14.78 7.04
C ALA A 133 -20.43 15.15 5.57
N ALA A 134 -19.17 15.33 5.18
CA ALA A 134 -18.80 15.64 3.80
C ALA A 134 -19.04 14.44 2.86
N ILE A 135 -18.77 13.21 3.31
CA ILE A 135 -19.08 11.98 2.57
C ILE A 135 -20.61 11.83 2.41
N ALA A 136 -21.38 12.03 3.48
CA ALA A 136 -22.84 11.96 3.44
C ALA A 136 -23.46 13.05 2.55
N GLY A 137 -22.79 14.20 2.40
CA GLY A 137 -23.18 15.31 1.55
C GLY A 137 -22.68 15.24 0.11
N LEU A 138 -22.12 14.11 -0.34
CA LEU A 138 -21.73 13.93 -1.73
C LEU A 138 -22.96 13.94 -2.64
N GLU A 139 -22.93 14.83 -3.63
CA GLU A 139 -23.92 14.88 -4.70
C GLU A 139 -23.36 14.23 -5.95
N TYR A 140 -24.19 13.51 -6.70
CA TYR A 140 -23.77 12.82 -7.91
C TYR A 140 -24.61 13.27 -9.11
N ASP A 141 -23.94 13.48 -10.23
CA ASP A 141 -24.58 13.49 -11.54
C ASP A 141 -24.52 12.09 -12.13
N VAL A 142 -25.55 11.71 -12.89
CA VAL A 142 -25.57 10.44 -13.62
C VAL A 142 -25.09 10.72 -15.04
N VAL A 143 -23.97 10.11 -15.43
CA VAL A 143 -23.39 10.29 -16.77
C VAL A 143 -23.56 9.03 -17.59
N GLY A 144 -24.06 9.21 -18.82
CA GLY A 144 -24.36 8.13 -19.75
C GLY A 144 -25.75 7.54 -19.52
N GLU A 145 -26.04 6.50 -20.30
CA GLU A 145 -27.28 5.75 -20.24
C GLU A 145 -26.96 4.26 -20.09
N ASP A 146 -27.87 3.53 -19.44
CA ASP A 146 -27.80 2.08 -19.43
C ASP A 146 -27.94 1.57 -20.86
N ARG A 147 -26.95 0.82 -21.34
CA ARG A 147 -26.99 0.17 -22.65
C ARG A 147 -27.12 -1.33 -22.49
N TYR A 148 -27.99 -1.91 -23.30
CA TYR A 148 -28.29 -3.33 -23.32
C TYR A 148 -27.93 -3.90 -24.71
N ASP A 149 -27.44 -5.14 -24.77
CA ASP A 149 -27.32 -5.86 -26.03
C ASP A 149 -28.70 -6.33 -26.54
N ALA A 150 -28.72 -6.96 -27.72
CA ALA A 150 -29.95 -7.48 -28.32
C ALA A 150 -30.63 -8.59 -27.49
N SER A 151 -29.95 -9.17 -26.50
CA SER A 151 -30.45 -10.15 -25.55
C SER A 151 -30.86 -9.54 -24.21
N TRP A 152 -30.97 -8.20 -24.13
CA TRP A 152 -31.27 -7.45 -22.90
C TRP A 152 -30.23 -7.65 -21.78
N ASN A 153 -29.01 -8.06 -22.11
CA ASN A 153 -27.92 -8.05 -21.15
C ASN A 153 -27.36 -6.64 -21.06
N LYS A 154 -27.20 -6.13 -19.84
CA LYS A 154 -26.60 -4.82 -19.60
C LYS A 154 -25.13 -4.84 -20.00
N ILE A 155 -24.76 -4.07 -21.01
CA ILE A 155 -23.39 -3.95 -21.55
C ILE A 155 -22.70 -2.63 -21.15
N ALA A 156 -23.46 -1.63 -20.68
CA ALA A 156 -22.93 -0.45 -20.01
C ALA A 156 -23.94 0.07 -18.98
N SER A 157 -23.44 0.63 -17.88
CA SER A 157 -24.27 1.32 -16.89
C SER A 157 -24.08 2.81 -16.98
N ALA A 158 -25.14 3.58 -16.71
CA ALA A 158 -24.97 4.97 -16.31
C ALA A 158 -24.12 5.01 -15.03
N GLU A 159 -23.09 5.86 -15.03
CA GLU A 159 -22.11 5.91 -13.95
C GLU A 159 -22.33 7.15 -13.08
N PRO A 160 -22.47 6.99 -11.75
CA PRO A 160 -22.55 8.14 -10.86
C PRO A 160 -21.18 8.84 -10.81
N ARG A 161 -21.19 10.15 -11.04
CA ARG A 161 -20.02 11.02 -10.92
C ARG A 161 -20.26 12.06 -9.83
N PRO A 162 -19.40 12.17 -8.81
CA PRO A 162 -19.60 13.17 -7.78
C PRO A 162 -19.45 14.57 -8.40
N ARG A 163 -20.29 15.51 -7.96
CA ARG A 163 -20.17 16.91 -8.37
C ARG A 163 -18.87 17.51 -7.84
N PRO A 164 -18.14 18.31 -8.64
CA PRO A 164 -16.83 18.81 -8.24
C PRO A 164 -16.80 19.49 -6.86
N HIS A 165 -17.79 20.36 -6.59
CA HIS A 165 -17.82 21.13 -5.34
C HIS A 165 -18.07 20.27 -4.09
N THR A 166 -18.84 19.18 -4.17
CA THR A 166 -19.03 18.27 -3.02
C THR A 166 -17.87 17.29 -2.88
N PHE A 167 -17.27 16.86 -3.99
CA PHE A 167 -16.02 16.10 -3.99
C PHE A 167 -14.90 16.86 -3.28
N TRP A 168 -14.68 18.13 -3.62
CA TRP A 168 -13.62 18.94 -3.02
C TRP A 168 -13.80 19.15 -1.52
N ARG A 169 -15.06 19.38 -1.07
CA ARG A 169 -15.37 19.44 0.37
C ARG A 169 -15.01 18.14 1.09
N MET A 170 -15.29 16.99 0.48
CA MET A 170 -14.91 15.68 1.02
C MET A 170 -13.39 15.50 1.04
N TYR A 171 -12.68 15.85 -0.03
CA TYR A 171 -11.22 15.77 -0.11
C TYR A 171 -10.52 16.64 0.95
N GLU A 172 -11.00 17.87 1.15
CA GLU A 172 -10.48 18.77 2.17
C GLU A 172 -10.71 18.23 3.59
N ALA A 173 -11.91 17.72 3.86
CA ALA A 173 -12.21 17.08 5.15
C ALA A 173 -11.37 15.82 5.38
N TYR A 174 -11.13 15.01 4.34
CA TYR A 174 -10.26 13.84 4.39
C TYR A 174 -8.82 14.22 4.73
N THR A 175 -8.29 15.24 4.06
CA THR A 175 -6.94 15.75 4.30
C THR A 175 -6.81 16.31 5.72
N ALA A 176 -7.78 17.11 6.16
CA ALA A 176 -7.80 17.67 7.51
C ALA A 176 -7.82 16.58 8.59
N ASN A 177 -8.62 15.52 8.38
CA ASN A 177 -8.67 14.38 9.29
C ASN A 177 -7.33 13.63 9.35
N ALA A 178 -6.74 13.31 8.19
CA ALA A 178 -5.45 12.62 8.14
C ALA A 178 -4.33 13.43 8.83
N LEU A 179 -4.30 14.76 8.64
CA LEU A 179 -3.34 15.64 9.31
C LEU A 179 -3.58 15.74 10.82
N ALA A 180 -4.84 15.75 11.27
CA ALA A 180 -5.17 15.74 12.69
C ALA A 180 -4.71 14.44 13.37
N VAL A 181 -4.95 13.29 12.74
CA VAL A 181 -4.50 11.99 13.24
C VAL A 181 -2.99 11.90 13.29
N ALA A 182 -2.29 12.33 12.23
CA ALA A 182 -0.83 12.36 12.20
C ALA A 182 -0.26 13.23 13.33
N ALA A 183 -0.79 14.44 13.52
CA ALA A 183 -0.35 15.34 14.58
C ALA A 183 -0.62 14.78 15.99
N ALA A 184 -1.76 14.10 16.20
CA ALA A 184 -2.08 13.47 17.47
C ALA A 184 -1.13 12.29 17.77
N LEU A 185 -0.75 11.52 16.75
CA LEU A 185 0.22 10.44 16.89
C LEU A 185 1.63 10.95 17.19
N ASP A 186 2.08 11.99 16.49
CA ASP A 186 3.40 12.60 16.71
C ASP A 186 3.51 13.20 18.13
N ALA A 187 2.39 13.61 18.72
CA ALA A 187 2.34 14.15 20.08
C ALA A 187 2.19 13.07 21.17
N ASP A 188 1.82 11.83 20.83
CA ASP A 188 1.62 10.76 21.81
C ASP A 188 2.95 10.03 22.12
N PRO A 189 3.47 10.10 23.36
CA PRO A 189 4.77 9.52 23.71
C PRO A 189 4.78 7.98 23.70
N GLN A 190 3.62 7.33 23.57
CA GLN A 190 3.49 5.86 23.52
C GLN A 190 3.52 5.32 22.08
N VAL A 191 3.64 6.17 21.06
CA VAL A 191 3.85 5.73 19.68
C VAL A 191 5.20 4.99 19.57
N GLY A 192 5.12 3.69 19.27
CA GLY A 192 6.28 2.90 18.88
C GLY A 192 6.80 3.27 17.48
N PRO A 193 8.02 2.86 17.10
CA PRO A 193 8.57 3.14 15.78
C PRO A 193 7.67 2.55 14.66
N ASP A 194 7.68 3.20 13.51
CA ASP A 194 7.10 2.63 12.30
C ASP A 194 7.97 1.45 11.81
N PRO A 195 7.46 0.21 11.74
CA PRO A 195 8.27 -0.93 11.29
C PRO A 195 8.69 -0.89 9.80
N ASP A 196 8.15 0.05 9.02
CA ASP A 196 8.61 0.37 7.66
C ASP A 196 9.47 1.64 7.59
N ASP A 197 9.73 2.31 8.72
CA ASP A 197 10.47 3.59 8.80
C ASP A 197 9.98 4.61 7.75
N THR A 198 8.65 4.72 7.58
CA THR A 198 8.04 5.54 6.52
C THR A 198 8.30 7.01 6.80
N PRO A 199 9.04 7.73 5.93
CA PRO A 199 9.24 9.15 6.11
C PRO A 199 7.92 9.92 5.91
N PRO A 200 7.72 11.08 6.57
CA PRO A 200 6.47 11.83 6.49
C PRO A 200 6.01 12.16 5.06
N ALA A 201 6.97 12.47 4.16
CA ALA A 201 6.68 12.72 2.75
C ALA A 201 6.11 11.49 2.03
N LEU A 202 6.60 10.29 2.35
CA LEU A 202 6.05 9.05 1.78
C LEU A 202 4.69 8.73 2.38
N ALA A 203 4.48 8.95 3.68
CA ALA A 203 3.18 8.77 4.32
C ALA A 203 2.11 9.68 3.70
N ALA A 204 2.43 10.95 3.44
CA ALA A 204 1.56 11.89 2.74
C ALA A 204 1.26 11.43 1.31
N LYS A 205 2.28 11.02 0.56
CA LYS A 205 2.10 10.46 -0.78
C LYS A 205 1.19 9.22 -0.78
N VAL A 206 1.38 8.29 0.15
CA VAL A 206 0.56 7.08 0.28
C VAL A 206 -0.92 7.43 0.55
N ARG A 207 -1.17 8.39 1.45
CA ARG A 207 -2.52 8.92 1.70
C ARG A 207 -3.16 9.49 0.44
N ASP A 208 -2.41 10.30 -0.31
CA ASP A 208 -2.90 11.00 -1.51
C ASP A 208 -3.09 10.02 -2.68
N SER A 209 -2.21 9.04 -2.79
CA SER A 209 -2.33 7.93 -3.73
C SER A 209 -3.61 7.12 -3.51
N GLY A 210 -3.97 6.85 -2.25
CA GLY A 210 -5.20 6.15 -1.90
C GLY A 210 -6.46 6.89 -2.38
N ILE A 211 -6.53 8.21 -2.14
CA ILE A 211 -7.69 9.01 -2.56
C ILE A 211 -7.75 9.17 -4.09
N VAL A 212 -6.61 9.38 -4.76
CA VAL A 212 -6.56 9.42 -6.23
C VAL A 212 -7.06 8.10 -6.82
N GLN A 213 -6.54 6.96 -6.36
CA GLN A 213 -6.95 5.65 -6.89
C GLN A 213 -8.44 5.33 -6.64
N ALA A 214 -9.01 5.84 -5.54
CA ALA A 214 -10.42 5.63 -5.22
C ALA A 214 -11.35 6.44 -6.14
N TRP A 215 -10.95 7.65 -6.51
CA TRP A 215 -11.86 8.64 -7.12
C TRP A 215 -11.56 8.97 -8.57
N ILE A 216 -10.31 8.87 -9.05
CA ILE A 216 -9.90 9.41 -10.36
C ILE A 216 -10.74 8.90 -11.54
N LYS A 217 -11.27 7.67 -11.45
CA LYS A 217 -12.15 7.08 -12.49
C LYS A 217 -13.60 7.57 -12.43
N LEU A 218 -14.03 8.12 -11.31
CA LEU A 218 -15.38 8.62 -11.08
C LEU A 218 -15.50 10.13 -11.37
N LEU A 219 -14.37 10.85 -11.36
CA LEU A 219 -14.32 12.29 -11.58
C LEU A 219 -14.46 12.63 -13.07
N ASP A 220 -14.98 13.83 -13.34
CA ASP A 220 -14.82 14.43 -14.66
C ASP A 220 -13.34 14.77 -14.93
N PRO A 221 -12.93 14.93 -16.20
CA PRO A 221 -11.52 15.15 -16.55
C PRO A 221 -10.89 16.37 -15.86
N ALA A 222 -11.61 17.48 -15.71
CA ALA A 222 -11.04 18.69 -15.12
C ALA A 222 -10.79 18.52 -13.62
N THR A 223 -11.76 17.94 -12.89
CA THR A 223 -11.59 17.63 -11.46
C THR A 223 -10.51 16.56 -11.24
N ALA A 224 -10.42 15.57 -12.13
CA ALA A 224 -9.37 14.56 -12.11
C ALA A 224 -7.97 15.16 -12.29
N ASP A 225 -7.79 16.04 -13.28
CA ASP A 225 -6.54 16.75 -13.52
C ASP A 225 -6.13 17.62 -12.33
N GLU A 226 -7.07 18.38 -11.77
CA GLU A 226 -6.82 19.20 -10.58
C GLU A 226 -6.44 18.34 -9.37
N LEU A 227 -7.05 17.16 -9.18
CA LEU A 227 -6.69 16.23 -8.12
C LEU A 227 -5.25 15.72 -8.28
N LEU A 228 -4.85 15.34 -9.49
CA LEU A 228 -3.48 14.90 -9.77
C LEU A 228 -2.45 16.00 -9.51
N GLU A 229 -2.81 17.25 -9.80
CA GLU A 229 -1.96 18.40 -9.55
C GLU A 229 -1.82 18.72 -8.06
N ARG A 230 -2.93 18.80 -7.33
CA ARG A 230 -2.96 19.05 -5.87
C ARG A 230 -2.26 17.96 -5.06
N THR A 231 -2.24 16.73 -5.56
CA THR A 231 -1.58 15.58 -4.92
C THR A 231 -0.15 15.38 -5.39
N HIS A 232 0.33 16.17 -6.37
CA HIS A 232 1.64 16.01 -7.01
C HIS A 232 1.86 14.62 -7.64
N LEU A 233 0.78 13.98 -8.12
CA LEU A 233 0.81 12.64 -8.74
C LEU A 233 0.67 12.67 -10.28
N ARG A 234 0.59 13.86 -10.90
CA ARG A 234 0.46 14.03 -12.36
C ARG A 234 1.55 13.28 -13.15
N ASP A 235 2.80 13.35 -12.71
CA ASP A 235 3.95 12.76 -13.43
C ASP A 235 4.12 11.24 -13.19
N GLU A 236 3.22 10.63 -12.42
CA GLU A 236 3.22 9.19 -12.17
C GLU A 236 2.41 8.39 -13.21
N TYR A 237 2.01 9.00 -14.34
CA TYR A 237 1.24 8.33 -15.39
C TYR A 237 1.99 8.42 -16.74
N VAL A 238 2.90 7.46 -16.99
CA VAL A 238 3.72 7.43 -18.24
C VAL A 238 3.93 6.00 -18.74
N GLU A 239 4.25 5.83 -20.02
CA GLU A 239 4.66 4.53 -20.58
C GLU A 239 5.96 4.00 -19.95
N VAL A 240 6.05 2.68 -19.82
CA VAL A 240 7.21 1.98 -19.26
C VAL A 240 7.72 1.00 -20.31
N PRO A 241 9.00 1.07 -20.71
CA PRO A 241 9.61 0.03 -21.52
C PRO A 241 9.54 -1.32 -20.81
N ASP A 242 9.37 -2.41 -21.57
CA ASP A 242 9.38 -3.75 -21.00
C ASP A 242 10.74 -4.05 -20.35
N PRO A 243 10.80 -4.30 -19.04
CA PRO A 243 12.05 -4.64 -18.37
C PRO A 243 12.50 -6.06 -18.75
N THR A 244 13.82 -6.28 -18.76
CA THR A 244 14.37 -7.63 -18.77
C THR A 244 14.42 -8.18 -17.34
N PHE A 245 14.08 -9.46 -17.18
CA PHE A 245 14.03 -10.14 -15.88
C PHE A 245 15.06 -11.26 -15.78
N HIS A 246 15.39 -11.63 -14.56
CA HIS A 246 16.16 -12.82 -14.23
C HIS A 246 15.57 -13.57 -13.04
N ASP A 247 15.89 -14.86 -12.97
CA ASP A 247 15.44 -15.72 -11.89
C ASP A 247 16.42 -15.68 -10.73
N ALA A 248 15.86 -15.62 -9.52
CA ALA A 248 16.55 -15.74 -8.26
C ALA A 248 15.69 -16.56 -7.28
N ALA A 249 16.20 -16.79 -6.08
CA ALA A 249 15.45 -17.44 -5.01
C ALA A 249 15.51 -16.60 -3.72
N CYS A 250 14.42 -16.61 -2.96
CA CYS A 250 14.40 -15.98 -1.65
C CYS A 250 15.42 -16.65 -0.72
N ALA A 251 16.31 -15.87 -0.12
CA ALA A 251 17.33 -16.36 0.80
C ALA A 251 16.75 -16.97 2.10
N ARG A 252 15.48 -16.69 2.43
CA ARG A 252 14.81 -17.21 3.64
C ARG A 252 13.97 -18.46 3.38
N CYS A 253 13.11 -18.43 2.36
CA CYS A 253 12.15 -19.51 2.12
C CYS A 253 12.37 -20.29 0.81
N GLY A 254 13.34 -19.89 -0.02
CA GLY A 254 13.63 -20.54 -1.30
C GLY A 254 12.60 -20.29 -2.41
N ALA A 255 11.56 -19.50 -2.17
CA ALA A 255 10.57 -19.15 -3.19
C ALA A 255 11.25 -18.48 -4.40
N ALA A 256 10.79 -18.83 -5.60
CA ALA A 256 11.27 -18.20 -6.84
C ALA A 256 11.00 -16.70 -6.84
N ILE A 257 11.97 -15.94 -7.36
CA ILE A 257 11.89 -14.49 -7.53
C ILE A 257 12.19 -14.18 -9.00
N HIS A 258 11.31 -13.43 -9.65
CA HIS A 258 11.53 -12.88 -10.99
C HIS A 258 11.86 -11.39 -10.84
N ALA A 259 13.13 -11.05 -10.83
CA ALA A 259 13.60 -9.69 -10.54
C ALA A 259 14.06 -8.96 -11.81
N PRO A 260 13.80 -7.66 -11.94
CA PRO A 260 14.32 -6.90 -13.06
C PRO A 260 15.85 -6.82 -13.00
N GLU A 261 16.50 -6.75 -14.16
CA GLU A 261 17.95 -6.56 -14.24
C GLU A 261 18.38 -5.30 -13.47
N GLY A 262 19.49 -5.40 -12.72
CA GLY A 262 19.98 -4.32 -11.86
C GLY A 262 19.27 -4.19 -10.51
N ALA A 263 18.29 -5.04 -10.20
CA ALA A 263 17.74 -5.14 -8.85
C ALA A 263 18.81 -5.60 -7.85
N ARG A 264 18.90 -4.89 -6.73
CA ARG A 264 19.83 -5.15 -5.61
C ARG A 264 19.14 -5.83 -4.44
N ARG A 265 17.84 -5.63 -4.28
CA ARG A 265 17.01 -6.25 -3.24
C ARG A 265 15.59 -6.43 -3.77
N HIS A 266 14.92 -7.46 -3.28
CA HIS A 266 13.55 -7.77 -3.64
C HIS A 266 12.77 -8.28 -2.42
N LEU A 267 11.54 -7.79 -2.23
CA LEU A 267 10.67 -8.28 -1.18
C LEU A 267 10.03 -9.60 -1.63
N CYS A 268 10.38 -10.71 -0.96
CA CYS A 268 9.73 -11.99 -1.25
C CYS A 268 8.25 -11.93 -0.85
N THR A 269 7.34 -12.07 -1.79
CA THR A 269 5.89 -12.09 -1.51
C THR A 269 5.47 -13.36 -0.77
N GLY A 270 6.23 -14.45 -0.91
CA GLY A 270 6.04 -15.72 -0.22
C GLY A 270 6.20 -15.63 1.30
N CYS A 271 7.25 -15.00 1.82
CA CYS A 271 7.54 -14.93 3.26
C CYS A 271 7.73 -13.52 3.83
N GLY A 272 7.68 -12.47 3.00
CA GLY A 272 7.90 -11.09 3.42
C GLY A 272 9.36 -10.74 3.71
N HIS A 273 10.32 -11.61 3.42
CA HIS A 273 11.73 -11.30 3.64
C HIS A 273 12.29 -10.43 2.52
N LEU A 274 12.97 -9.34 2.90
CA LEU A 274 13.70 -8.52 1.95
C LEU A 274 15.01 -9.23 1.57
N THR A 275 14.99 -9.88 0.41
CA THR A 275 16.09 -10.70 -0.09
C THR A 275 17.09 -9.83 -0.83
N PRO A 276 18.38 -9.82 -0.45
CA PRO A 276 19.42 -9.24 -1.28
C PRO A 276 19.56 -10.05 -2.57
N LEU A 277 19.49 -9.35 -3.70
CA LEU A 277 19.82 -9.89 -5.02
C LEU A 277 21.22 -9.37 -5.29
N GLY A 278 22.23 -10.20 -5.07
CA GLY A 278 23.62 -9.77 -5.18
C GLY A 278 23.99 -9.34 -6.61
N THR A 279 25.25 -8.95 -6.82
CA THR A 279 25.66 -8.42 -8.12
C THR A 279 25.68 -9.52 -9.16
N ARG A 280 25.00 -9.31 -10.28
CA ARG A 280 25.13 -10.17 -11.46
C ARG A 280 26.20 -9.59 -12.38
N ALA A 281 27.09 -10.45 -12.84
CA ALA A 281 28.06 -10.14 -13.88
C ALA A 281 28.02 -11.23 -14.95
N PHE A 282 28.65 -10.98 -16.08
CA PHE A 282 28.82 -12.00 -17.12
C PHE A 282 30.23 -12.59 -17.03
N CYS A 283 30.30 -13.91 -17.15
CA CYS A 283 31.56 -14.64 -17.16
C CYS A 283 32.45 -14.12 -18.29
N GLY A 284 33.63 -13.58 -17.96
CA GLY A 284 34.57 -13.10 -18.97
C GLY A 284 35.08 -14.19 -19.92
N TYR A 285 34.96 -15.46 -19.52
CA TYR A 285 35.38 -16.61 -20.33
C TYR A 285 34.28 -17.12 -21.26
N CYS A 286 33.09 -17.44 -20.72
CA CYS A 286 32.02 -18.09 -21.49
C CYS A 286 30.78 -17.22 -21.72
N GLY A 287 30.76 -15.99 -21.22
CA GLY A 287 29.63 -15.06 -21.32
C GLY A 287 28.41 -15.44 -20.47
N ALA A 288 28.41 -16.56 -19.76
CA ALA A 288 27.28 -16.98 -18.94
C ALA A 288 27.12 -16.06 -17.73
N PRO A 289 25.88 -15.79 -17.27
CA PRO A 289 25.65 -14.99 -16.08
C PRO A 289 26.22 -15.67 -14.82
N VAL A 290 26.80 -14.86 -13.93
CA VAL A 290 27.35 -15.27 -12.64
C VAL A 290 26.76 -14.36 -11.57
N HIS A 291 26.21 -14.96 -10.52
CA HIS A 291 25.64 -14.23 -9.39
C HIS A 291 26.64 -14.22 -8.23
N PHE A 292 27.06 -13.03 -7.82
CA PHE A 292 27.79 -12.85 -6.58
C PHE A 292 26.79 -12.82 -5.43
N GLY A 293 27.06 -13.59 -4.37
CA GLY A 293 26.32 -13.43 -3.12
C GLY A 293 26.47 -12.02 -2.55
N LEU A 294 25.60 -11.62 -1.62
CA LEU A 294 25.70 -10.29 -0.99
C LEU A 294 27.08 -10.14 -0.32
N GLY A 295 27.85 -9.14 -0.75
CA GLY A 295 29.20 -8.89 -0.24
C GLY A 295 30.26 -9.90 -0.69
N ALA A 296 29.90 -10.90 -1.50
CA ALA A 296 30.85 -11.85 -2.05
C ALA A 296 31.75 -11.13 -3.07
N ARG A 297 33.07 -11.26 -2.89
CA ARG A 297 34.06 -10.76 -3.86
C ARG A 297 34.43 -11.82 -4.89
N THR A 298 34.05 -13.07 -4.66
CA THR A 298 34.29 -14.19 -5.58
C THR A 298 32.99 -14.93 -5.87
N ALA A 299 32.87 -15.46 -7.08
CA ALA A 299 31.80 -16.37 -7.47
C ALA A 299 32.30 -17.31 -8.58
N ALA A 300 31.92 -18.58 -8.52
CA ALA A 300 32.21 -19.53 -9.59
C ALA A 300 31.11 -19.49 -10.65
N CYS A 301 31.50 -19.45 -11.93
CA CYS A 301 30.55 -19.62 -13.03
C CYS A 301 30.00 -21.05 -13.01
N THR A 302 28.68 -21.21 -12.85
CA THR A 302 28.04 -22.53 -12.83
C THR A 302 28.16 -23.27 -14.18
N HIS A 303 28.43 -22.55 -15.27
CA HIS A 303 28.54 -23.13 -16.61
C HIS A 303 29.95 -23.65 -16.93
N CYS A 304 31.00 -22.83 -16.75
CA CYS A 304 32.37 -23.19 -17.11
C CYS A 304 33.32 -23.36 -15.91
N GLN A 305 32.83 -23.17 -14.68
CA GLN A 305 33.58 -23.26 -13.43
C GLN A 305 34.70 -22.23 -13.28
N ALA A 306 34.80 -21.24 -14.16
CA ALA A 306 35.73 -20.13 -14.00
C ALA A 306 35.38 -19.32 -12.74
N GLU A 307 36.39 -19.07 -11.91
CA GLU A 307 36.25 -18.19 -10.75
C GLU A 307 36.30 -16.73 -11.20
N MET A 308 35.32 -15.95 -10.73
CA MET A 308 35.23 -14.52 -11.01
C MET A 308 35.51 -13.73 -9.74
N GLN A 309 36.25 -12.63 -9.88
CA GLN A 309 36.44 -11.65 -8.80
C GLN A 309 35.74 -10.33 -9.13
N ALA A 310 34.99 -9.81 -8.18
CA ALA A 310 34.42 -8.46 -8.25
C ALA A 310 35.52 -7.44 -7.91
N MET A 311 35.93 -6.65 -8.90
CA MET A 311 36.81 -5.52 -8.68
C MET A 311 36.01 -4.32 -8.18
N THR A 312 36.36 -3.82 -7.00
CA THR A 312 35.80 -2.57 -6.45
C THR A 312 36.72 -1.45 -6.93
N LEU A 313 36.21 -0.58 -7.81
CA LEU A 313 36.88 0.68 -8.16
C LEU A 313 36.62 1.74 -7.09
#